data_AF-A0A2B0Y6E7-F1
#
_entry.id   AF-A0A2B0Y6E7-F1
#
_cell.length_a   1.000
_cell.length_b   1.000
_cell.length_c   1.000
_cell.angle_alpha   90.00
_cell.angle_beta   90.00
_cell.angle_gamma   90.00
#
_symmetry.space_group_name_H-M   'P 1'
#
loop_
_entity.id
_entity.type
_entity.pdbx_description
1 polymer ?
#
loop_
_entity_poly.entity_id
_entity_poly.type
_entity_poly.pdbx_seq_one_letter_code
_entity_poly.pdbx_strand_id
1 'polypeptide(L)'
;MEYLNQLYVILYFIIGIAVFSFFNSDSPKTKDKNLTFIMASLGVNLCAIPVALFIGVMATDSPYSTELDFWGGFLFIQAIPLLILLVALIWWFICKGKEKIDT
;
A
#
# COMPACT_ATOMS: atom_id res chain seq x y z
N MET A 1 -24.71 14.57 -8.26
CA MET A 1 -24.38 14.25 -6.85
C MET A 1 -24.47 12.75 -6.59
N GLU A 2 -25.60 12.09 -6.90
CA GLU A 2 -25.83 10.66 -6.61
C GLU A 2 -24.84 9.69 -7.29
N TYR A 3 -24.50 9.96 -8.56
CA TYR A 3 -23.53 9.16 -9.33
C TYR A 3 -22.10 9.16 -8.74
N LEU A 4 -21.64 10.31 -8.22
CA LEU A 4 -20.31 10.42 -7.60
C LEU A 4 -20.24 9.60 -6.31
N ASN A 5 -21.29 9.62 -5.50
CA ASN A 5 -21.37 8.82 -4.28
C ASN A 5 -21.34 7.31 -4.59
N GLN A 6 -22.03 6.90 -5.65
CA GLN A 6 -22.04 5.50 -6.09
C GLN A 6 -20.65 5.02 -6.56
N LEU A 7 -19.88 5.88 -7.26
CA LEU A 7 -18.51 5.57 -7.64
C LEU A 7 -17.58 5.41 -6.44
N TYR A 8 -17.70 6.26 -5.42
CA TYR A 8 -16.93 6.12 -4.18
C TYR A 8 -17.20 4.80 -3.46
N VAL A 9 -18.47 4.42 -3.35
CA VAL A 9 -18.87 3.15 -2.73
C VAL A 9 -18.29 1.96 -3.49
N ILE A 10 -18.36 1.98 -4.83
CA ILE A 10 -17.77 0.94 -5.68
C ILE A 10 -16.25 0.90 -5.51
N LEU A 11 -15.58 2.06 -5.46
CA LEU A 11 -14.13 2.14 -5.28
C LEU A 11 -13.71 1.53 -3.94
N TYR A 12 -14.37 1.90 -2.84
CA TYR A 12 -14.12 1.33 -1.51
C TYR A 12 -14.38 -0.18 -1.47
N PHE A 13 -15.40 -0.66 -2.18
CA PHE A 13 -15.71 -2.08 -2.26
C PHE A 13 -14.61 -2.86 -3.00
N ILE A 14 -14.10 -2.34 -4.11
CA ILE A 14 -12.98 -2.93 -4.87
C ILE A 14 -11.71 -2.97 -4.01
N ILE A 15 -11.41 -1.88 -3.30
CA ILE A 15 -10.26 -1.82 -2.39
C ILE A 15 -10.41 -2.83 -1.25
N GLY A 16 -11.61 -2.96 -0.68
CA GLY A 16 -11.91 -3.95 0.36
C GLY A 16 -11.72 -5.39 -0.12
N ILE A 17 -12.19 -5.72 -1.32
CA ILE A 17 -11.98 -7.04 -1.93
C ILE A 17 -10.49 -7.28 -2.19
N ALA A 18 -9.75 -6.29 -2.69
CA ALA A 18 -8.31 -6.42 -2.94
C ALA A 18 -7.53 -6.69 -1.65
N VAL A 19 -7.82 -5.93 -0.57
CA VAL A 19 -7.23 -6.14 0.76
C VAL A 19 -7.55 -7.54 1.29
N PHE A 20 -8.83 -7.93 1.25
CA PHE A 20 -9.26 -9.24 1.71
C PHE A 20 -8.60 -10.38 0.92
N SER A 21 -8.54 -10.26 -0.41
CA SER A 21 -7.93 -11.27 -1.27
C SER A 21 -6.42 -11.38 -1.08
N PHE A 22 -5.74 -10.29 -0.69
CA PHE A 22 -4.32 -10.32 -0.36
C PHE A 22 -4.04 -11.14 0.91
N PHE A 23 -4.83 -10.95 1.97
CA PHE A 23 -4.71 -11.74 3.21
C PHE A 23 -5.12 -13.20 3.05
N ASN A 24 -6.11 -13.48 2.20
CA ASN A 24 -6.52 -14.85 1.88
C ASN A 24 -5.64 -15.53 0.83
N SER A 25 -4.75 -14.79 0.15
CA SER A 25 -3.77 -15.41 -0.71
C SER A 25 -2.90 -16.31 0.17
N ASP A 26 -2.85 -17.59 -0.19
CA ASP A 26 -2.09 -18.62 0.52
C ASP A 26 -0.68 -18.06 0.71
N SER A 27 -0.36 -17.62 1.95
CA SER A 27 0.93 -17.07 2.32
C SER A 27 1.98 -17.98 1.70
N PRO A 28 3.03 -17.45 1.03
CA PRO A 28 4.02 -18.31 0.42
C PRO A 28 4.47 -19.27 1.51
N LYS A 29 4.19 -20.57 1.29
CA LYS A 29 4.63 -21.68 2.14
C LYS A 29 6.17 -21.81 2.13
N THR A 30 6.88 -20.74 1.80
CA THR A 30 8.32 -20.63 1.75
C THR A 30 8.78 -20.14 3.12
N LYS A 31 9.74 -20.85 3.70
CA LYS A 31 10.34 -20.55 5.01
C LYS A 31 11.27 -19.31 4.96
N ASP A 32 11.25 -18.53 3.87
CA ASP A 32 12.13 -17.37 3.71
C ASP A 32 11.58 -16.17 4.46
N LYS A 33 12.16 -15.94 5.64
CA LYS A 33 11.89 -14.81 6.52
C LYS A 33 11.98 -13.44 5.83
N ASN A 34 12.82 -13.27 4.81
CA ASN A 34 12.93 -11.99 4.09
C ASN A 34 11.74 -11.79 3.14
N LEU A 35 11.30 -12.86 2.47
CA LEU A 35 10.12 -12.82 1.61
C LEU A 35 8.84 -12.60 2.43
N THR A 36 8.71 -13.27 3.57
CA THR A 36 7.58 -13.03 4.50
C THR A 36 7.55 -11.59 4.98
N PHE A 37 8.70 -10.97 5.25
CA PHE A 37 8.79 -9.56 5.65
C PHE A 37 8.33 -8.61 4.53
N ILE A 38 8.73 -8.86 3.28
CA ILE A 38 8.24 -8.08 2.13
C ILE A 38 6.72 -8.21 2.00
N MET A 39 6.17 -9.42 2.08
CA MET A 39 4.72 -9.61 1.94
C MET A 39 3.93 -8.98 3.08
N ALA A 40 4.42 -9.05 4.32
CA ALA A 40 3.82 -8.34 5.44
C ALA A 40 3.83 -6.82 5.22
N SER A 41 4.96 -6.25 4.79
CA SER A 41 5.06 -4.81 4.48
C SER A 41 4.14 -4.37 3.34
N LEU A 42 3.96 -5.23 2.33
CA LEU A 42 3.07 -4.98 1.20
C LEU A 42 1.59 -5.06 1.64
N GLY A 43 1.25 -5.96 2.57
CA GLY A 43 -0.06 -5.99 3.21
C GLY A 43 -0.39 -4.71 3.97
N VAL A 44 0.57 -4.19 4.75
CA VAL A 44 0.41 -2.91 5.45
C VAL A 44 0.19 -1.75 4.46
N ASN A 45 0.91 -1.74 3.33
CA ASN A 45 0.68 -0.76 2.26
C ASN A 45 -0.74 -0.85 1.73
N LEU A 46 -1.22 -2.06 1.45
CA LEU A 46 -2.55 -2.28 0.89
C LEU A 46 -3.66 -1.87 1.88
N CYS A 47 -3.47 -2.13 3.17
CA CYS A 47 -4.37 -1.67 4.23
C CYS A 47 -4.42 -0.15 4.38
N ALA A 48 -3.32 0.55 4.12
CA ALA A 48 -3.26 2.01 4.22
C ALA A 48 -3.95 2.73 3.06
N ILE A 49 -4.02 2.10 1.87
CA ILE A 49 -4.61 2.70 0.66
C ILE A 49 -6.02 3.27 0.88
N PRO A 50 -7.01 2.56 1.45
CA PRO A 50 -8.36 3.13 1.63
C PRO A 50 -8.38 4.39 2.51
N VAL A 51 -7.48 4.46 3.51
CA VAL A 51 -7.32 5.65 4.36
C VAL A 51 -6.58 6.75 3.60
N ALA A 52 -5.52 6.41 2.85
CA ALA A 52 -4.77 7.36 2.04
C ALA A 52 -5.64 8.01 0.95
N LEU A 53 -6.49 7.22 0.30
CA LEU A 53 -7.46 7.72 -0.68
C LEU A 53 -8.51 8.61 -0.02
N PHE A 54 -9.01 8.23 1.16
CA PHE A 54 -9.92 9.10 1.92
C PHE A 54 -9.30 10.47 2.19
N ILE A 55 -8.10 10.48 2.78
CA ILE A 55 -7.42 11.71 3.18
C ILE A 55 -7.01 12.54 1.95
N GLY A 56 -6.55 11.92 0.86
CA GLY A 56 -6.26 12.61 -0.39
C GLY A 56 -7.50 13.33 -0.94
N VAL A 57 -8.67 12.69 -0.92
CA VAL A 57 -9.92 13.32 -1.36
C VAL A 57 -10.33 14.47 -0.44
N MET A 58 -10.23 14.28 0.87
CA MET A 58 -10.54 15.34 1.84
C MET A 58 -9.58 16.54 1.72
N ALA A 59 -8.34 16.33 1.27
CA ALA A 59 -7.41 17.41 0.98
C ALA A 59 -7.85 18.27 -0.24
N THR A 60 -8.70 17.74 -1.11
CA THR A 60 -9.26 18.45 -2.28
C THR A 60 -10.61 19.13 -2.02
N ASP A 61 -11.06 19.21 -0.77
CA ASP A 61 -12.36 19.79 -0.43
C ASP A 61 -12.45 21.31 -0.74
N SER A 62 -11.31 22.00 -0.83
CA SER A 62 -11.30 23.42 -1.17
C SER A 62 -11.49 23.67 -2.69
N PRO A 63 -12.21 24.73 -3.10
CA PRO A 63 -12.46 25.04 -4.50
C PRO A 63 -11.22 25.51 -5.28
N TYR A 64 -10.12 25.79 -4.57
CA TYR A 64 -8.83 26.18 -5.14
C TYR A 64 -7.80 25.03 -5.08
N SER A 65 -8.21 23.85 -4.61
CA SER A 65 -7.33 22.70 -4.52
C SER A 65 -6.92 22.18 -5.90
N THR A 66 -5.76 21.54 -5.91
CA THR A 66 -5.17 20.93 -7.09
C THR A 66 -4.97 19.44 -6.86
N GLU A 67 -4.62 18.72 -7.92
CA GLU A 67 -4.22 17.31 -7.80
C GLU A 67 -3.01 17.13 -6.86
N LEU A 68 -2.17 18.16 -6.68
CA LEU A 68 -1.05 18.11 -5.73
C LEU A 68 -1.53 18.01 -4.28
N ASP A 69 -2.66 18.60 -3.93
CA ASP A 69 -3.22 18.51 -2.59
C ASP A 69 -3.74 17.09 -2.31
N PHE A 70 -4.33 16.44 -3.32
CA PHE A 70 -4.68 15.02 -3.27
C PHE A 70 -3.43 14.15 -3.03
N TRP A 71 -2.40 14.33 -3.85
CA TRP A 71 -1.15 13.57 -3.72
C TRP A 71 -0.46 13.84 -2.38
N GLY A 72 -0.52 15.07 -1.88
CA GLY A 72 -0.02 15.45 -0.56
C GLY A 72 -0.71 14.67 0.55
N GLY A 73 -2.05 14.67 0.57
CA GLY A 73 -2.82 13.90 1.56
C GLY A 73 -2.62 12.38 1.44
N PHE A 74 -2.61 11.85 0.21
CA PHE A 74 -2.39 10.43 -0.04
C PHE A 74 -1.00 9.97 0.42
N LEU A 75 0.05 10.67 -0.02
CA LEU A 75 1.43 10.32 0.30
C LEU A 75 1.75 10.56 1.78
N PHE A 76 1.08 11.48 2.47
CA PHE A 76 1.26 11.67 3.91
C PHE A 76 0.90 10.40 4.70
N ILE A 77 -0.22 9.75 4.35
CA ILE A 77 -0.63 8.48 4.97
C ILE A 77 0.25 7.32 4.48
N GLN A 78 0.55 7.29 3.18
CA GLN A 78 1.31 6.20 2.57
C GLN A 78 2.82 6.27 2.86
N ALA A 79 3.34 7.40 3.37
CA ALA A 79 4.78 7.61 3.60
C ALA A 79 5.41 6.54 4.50
N ILE A 80 4.82 6.26 5.65
CA ILE A 80 5.32 5.25 6.58
C ILE A 80 5.23 3.84 5.95
N PRO A 81 4.08 3.40 5.42
CA PRO A 81 3.98 2.13 4.69
C PRO A 81 5.03 1.98 3.58
N LEU A 82 5.24 3.02 2.75
CA LEU A 82 6.20 2.99 1.65
C LEU A 82 7.64 2.92 2.16
N LEU A 83 7.96 3.62 3.25
CA LEU A 83 9.29 3.57 3.86
C LEU A 83 9.59 2.17 4.39
N ILE A 84 8.63 1.53 5.07
CA ILE A 84 8.79 0.15 5.56
C ILE A 84 9.00 -0.82 4.39
N LEU A 85 8.23 -0.68 3.31
CA LEU A 85 8.38 -1.49 2.10
C LEU A 85 9.74 -1.28 1.43
N LEU A 86 10.21 -0.03 1.36
CA LEU A 86 11.52 0.31 0.80
C LEU A 86 12.65 -0.34 1.62
N VAL A 87 12.58 -0.26 2.94
CA VAL A 87 13.56 -0.92 3.83
C VAL A 87 13.53 -2.44 3.65
N ALA A 88 12.34 -3.03 3.54
CA ALA A 88 12.19 -4.47 3.28
C ALA A 88 12.84 -4.90 1.94
N LEU A 89 12.65 -4.10 0.88
CA LEU A 89 13.25 -4.34 -0.43
C LEU A 89 14.79 -4.19 -0.41
N ILE A 90 15.30 -3.13 0.22
CA ILE A 90 16.75 -2.91 0.36
C ILE A 90 17.38 -4.09 1.12
N TRP A 91 16.77 -4.48 2.25
CA TRP A 91 17.23 -5.61 3.06
C TRP A 91 17.26 -6.91 2.26
N TRP A 92 16.19 -7.21 1.53
CA TRP A 92 16.11 -8.39 0.67
C TRP A 92 17.20 -8.38 -0.41
N PHE A 93 17.45 -7.24 -1.05
CA PHE A 93 18.50 -7.12 -2.07
C PHE A 93 19.89 -7.39 -1.50
N ILE A 94 20.18 -6.88 -0.30
CA ILE A 94 21.44 -7.14 0.42
C ILE A 94 21.57 -8.63 0.76
N CYS A 95 20.54 -9.25 1.34
CA CYS A 95 20.57 -10.67 1.71
C CYS A 95 20.75 -11.59 0.49
N LYS A 96 20.08 -11.28 -0.63
CA LYS A 96 20.21 -12.03 -1.87
C LYS A 96 21.62 -11.96 -2.48
N GLY A 97 22.34 -10.87 -2.24
CA GLY A 97 23.74 -10.73 -2.65
C GLY A 97 24.69 -11.65 -1.88
N LYS A 98 24.39 -11.96 -0.61
CA LYS A 98 25.24 -12.80 0.24
C LYS A 98 25.17 -14.29 -0.09
N GLU A 99 24.01 -14.80 -0.48
CA GLU A 99 23.88 -16.21 -0.94
C GLU A 99 24.75 -16.53 -2.15
N LYS A 100 25.08 -15.52 -2.98
CA LYS A 100 25.89 -15.72 -4.20
C LYS A 100 27.40 -15.67 -3.97
N ILE A 101 27.86 -15.20 -2.81
CA ILE A 101 29.30 -15.07 -2.48
C ILE A 101 29.81 -16.31 -1.74
N ASP A 102 28.92 -17.02 -1.04
CA ASP A 102 29.23 -18.23 -0.26
C ASP A 102 29.06 -19.54 -1.06
N THR A 103 28.89 -19.49 -2.39
CA THR A 103 28.84 -20.67 -3.29
C THR A 103 30.04 -20.68 -4.24
#